data_AF-A0A2V6D7W9-F1
#
_entry.id   AF-A0A2V6D7W9-F1
#
_cell.length_a   1.000
_cell.length_b   1.000
_cell.length_c   1.000
_cell.angle_alpha   90.00
_cell.angle_beta   90.00
_cell.angle_gamma   90.00
#
_symmetry.space_group_name_H-M   'P 1'
#
loop_
_entity.id
_entity.type
_entity.pdbx_description
1 polymer ?
#
loop_
_entity_poly.entity_id
_entity_poly.type
_entity_poly.pdbx_seq_one_letter_code
_entity_poly.pdbx_strand_id
1 'polypeptide(L)'
;MCNEKRPLLANLIAGKLIVAAWRANTFWCIGRYVIMPDHIHLFCAPNTFPAQSLKKWIACWKNRVTREWTNRSQISIWQREFWAASCTAPNRTKRNGTM
;
A
#
# COMPACT_ATOMS: atom_id res chain seq x y z
N MET A 1 -7.08 -13.56 22.64
CA MET A 1 -6.73 -14.27 21.40
C MET A 1 -5.77 -13.41 20.60
N CYS A 2 -4.48 -13.66 20.75
CA CYS A 2 -3.43 -12.86 20.13
C CYS A 2 -3.51 -12.99 18.61
N ASN A 3 -3.57 -11.86 17.89
CA ASN A 3 -3.38 -11.80 16.45
C ASN A 3 -1.97 -12.26 16.15
N GLU A 4 -1.79 -13.56 15.92
CA GLU A 4 -0.52 -14.12 15.48
C GLU A 4 -0.20 -13.54 14.12
N LYS A 5 0.70 -12.54 14.10
CA LYS A 5 1.35 -12.01 12.90
C LYS A 5 2.16 -13.14 12.27
N ARG A 6 1.48 -14.03 11.55
CA ARG A 6 2.12 -15.13 10.83
C ARG A 6 3.07 -14.51 9.82
N PRO A 7 4.33 -14.97 9.71
CA PRO A 7 5.32 -14.45 8.76
C PRO A 7 5.02 -14.90 7.32
N LEU A 8 3.79 -14.70 6.86
CA LEU A 8 3.31 -15.10 5.53
C LEU A 8 4.03 -14.32 4.42
N LEU A 9 4.52 -13.12 4.75
CA LEU A 9 5.26 -12.24 3.85
C LEU A 9 6.78 -12.51 3.85
N ALA A 10 7.29 -13.42 4.69
CA ALA A 10 8.71 -13.78 4.71
C ALA A 10 9.15 -14.56 3.45
N ASN A 11 8.22 -14.91 2.56
CA ASN A 11 8.51 -15.58 1.31
C ASN A 11 8.86 -14.56 0.21
N LEU A 12 10.03 -14.71 -0.40
CA LEU A 12 10.50 -13.86 -1.50
C LEU A 12 9.56 -13.91 -2.73
N ILE A 13 8.89 -15.05 -2.94
CA ILE A 13 7.89 -15.24 -4.01
C ILE A 13 6.65 -14.39 -3.71
N ALA A 14 6.18 -14.38 -2.46
CA ALA A 14 5.08 -13.53 -2.05
C ALA A 14 5.40 -12.05 -2.28
N GLY A 15 6.58 -11.60 -1.85
CA GLY A 15 7.05 -10.23 -2.08
C GLY A 15 7.05 -9.85 -3.58
N LYS A 16 7.59 -10.73 -4.44
CA LYS A 16 7.60 -10.51 -5.90
C LYS A 16 6.20 -10.43 -6.50
N LEU A 17 5.28 -11.28 -6.04
CA LEU A 17 3.90 -11.32 -6.52
C LEU A 17 3.13 -10.05 -6.12
N ILE A 18 3.35 -9.58 -4.89
CA ILE A 18 2.78 -8.32 -4.41
C ILE A 18 3.30 -7.14 -5.27
N VAL A 19 4.61 -7.13 -5.56
CA VAL A 19 5.25 -6.12 -6.41
C VAL A 19 4.69 -6.15 -7.83
N ALA A 20 4.53 -7.34 -8.41
CA ALA A 20 3.96 -7.51 -9.74
C ALA A 20 2.49 -7.04 -9.81
N ALA A 21 1.70 -7.35 -8.78
CA ALA A 21 0.29 -7.00 -8.71
C ALA A 21 0.05 -5.48 -8.74
N TRP A 22 0.86 -4.70 -8.01
CA TRP A 22 0.72 -3.24 -8.02
C TRP A 22 1.35 -2.59 -9.24
N ARG A 23 2.43 -3.15 -9.81
CA ARG A 23 3.07 -2.61 -11.02
C ARG A 23 2.14 -2.66 -12.23
N ALA A 24 1.27 -3.65 -12.26
CA ALA A 24 0.27 -3.79 -13.30
C ALA A 24 -0.96 -2.88 -13.09
N ASN A 25 -0.91 -1.90 -12.18
CA ASN A 25 -1.96 -0.91 -11.96
C ASN A 25 -1.37 0.51 -12.03
N THR A 26 -1.66 1.26 -13.09
CA THR A 26 -1.04 2.57 -13.40
C THR A 26 -1.72 3.76 -12.73
N PHE A 27 -2.84 3.55 -12.02
CA PHE A 27 -3.60 4.62 -11.36
C PHE A 27 -2.86 5.29 -10.19
N TRP A 28 -2.03 4.54 -9.49
CA TRP A 28 -1.23 5.03 -8.36
C TRP A 28 0.23 4.64 -8.57
N CYS A 29 1.13 5.62 -8.52
CA CYS A 29 2.57 5.39 -8.56
C CYS A 29 3.06 5.03 -7.17
N ILE A 30 3.61 3.83 -7.01
CA ILE A 30 4.33 3.45 -5.79
C ILE A 30 5.80 3.81 -5.99
N GLY A 31 6.32 4.62 -5.08
CA GLY A 31 7.74 4.95 -5.02
C GLY A 31 8.47 3.99 -4.09
N ARG A 32 8.82 4.48 -2.90
CA ARG A 32 9.50 3.70 -1.87
C ARG A 32 8.53 2.70 -1.24
N TYR A 33 9.00 1.49 -0.94
CA TYR A 33 8.22 0.51 -0.20
C TYR A 33 9.13 -0.32 0.69
N VAL A 34 8.57 -0.80 1.81
CA VAL A 34 9.23 -1.71 2.74
C VAL A 34 8.28 -2.87 2.99
N ILE A 35 8.71 -4.09 2.67
CA ILE A 35 7.97 -5.32 2.96
C ILE A 35 8.62 -5.96 4.18
N MET A 36 7.88 -6.04 5.28
CA MET A 36 8.24 -6.82 6.46
C MET A 36 7.39 -8.09 6.53
N PRO A 37 7.82 -9.11 7.31
CA PRO A 37 7.10 -10.38 7.44
C PRO A 37 5.67 -10.24 7.95
N ASP A 38 5.37 -9.17 8.68
CA ASP A 38 4.09 -8.91 9.32
C ASP A 38 3.29 -7.75 8.70
N HIS A 39 3.96 -6.76 8.09
CA HIS A 39 3.29 -5.61 7.47
C HIS A 39 4.09 -4.99 6.33
N ILE A 40 3.41 -4.17 5.52
CA ILE A 40 3.98 -3.54 4.32
C ILE A 40 3.75 -2.03 4.39
N HIS A 41 4.82 -1.26 4.23
CA HIS A 41 4.76 0.19 4.03
C HIS A 41 4.88 0.53 2.56
N LEU A 42 3.94 1.33 2.05
CA LEU A 42 3.91 1.77 0.66
C LEU A 42 3.84 3.30 0.62
N PHE A 43 4.80 3.92 -0.06
CA PHE A 43 4.70 5.32 -0.43
C PHE A 43 4.06 5.39 -1.81
N CYS A 44 2.85 5.93 -1.88
CA CYS A 44 2.09 6.06 -3.12
C CYS A 44 1.72 7.51 -3.43
N ALA A 45 1.71 7.85 -4.71
CA ALA A 45 1.30 9.14 -5.23
C ALA A 45 0.25 8.94 -6.35
N PRO A 46 -0.77 9.80 -6.43
CA PRO A 46 -1.76 9.73 -7.50
C PRO A 46 -1.07 10.04 -8.85
N ASN A 47 -1.25 9.16 -9.83
CA ASN A 47 -0.67 9.33 -11.18
C ASN A 47 -1.68 9.86 -12.20
N THR A 48 -2.96 9.93 -11.83
CA THR A 48 -4.05 10.33 -12.72
C THR A 48 -4.84 11.50 -12.14
N PHE A 49 -5.35 12.36 -13.02
CA PHE A 49 -6.30 13.42 -12.66
C PHE A 49 -7.65 13.14 -13.36
N PRO A 50 -8.79 13.03 -12.64
CA PRO A 50 -8.95 13.18 -11.19
C PRO A 50 -8.34 12.02 -10.39
N ALA A 51 -7.89 12.32 -9.17
CA ALA A 51 -7.29 11.31 -8.30
C ALA A 51 -8.33 10.25 -7.92
N GLN A 52 -8.07 9.00 -8.31
CA GLN A 52 -8.93 7.87 -7.93
C GLN A 52 -8.79 7.61 -6.43
N SER A 53 -9.85 7.21 -5.73
CA SER A 53 -9.75 7.02 -4.27
C SER A 53 -8.76 5.92 -3.89
N LEU A 54 -7.83 6.24 -2.98
CA LEU A 54 -6.79 5.32 -2.49
C LEU A 54 -7.41 4.01 -1.99
N LYS A 55 -8.54 4.11 -1.28
CA LYS A 55 -9.26 2.95 -0.75
C LYS A 55 -9.70 1.97 -1.85
N LYS A 56 -10.19 2.47 -2.99
CA LYS A 56 -10.58 1.62 -4.13
C LYS A 56 -9.36 0.95 -4.75
N TRP A 57 -8.27 1.68 -4.91
CA TRP A 57 -7.03 1.14 -5.44
C TRP A 57 -6.44 0.07 -4.51
N ILE A 58 -6.38 0.31 -3.19
CA ILE A 58 -5.93 -0.68 -2.19
C ILE A 58 -6.81 -1.94 -2.24
N ALA A 59 -8.14 -1.79 -2.33
CA ALA A 59 -9.05 -2.92 -2.41
C ALA A 59 -8.83 -3.77 -3.69
N CYS A 60 -8.68 -3.11 -4.84
CA CYS A 60 -8.37 -3.78 -6.10
C CYS A 60 -7.02 -4.51 -6.05
N TRP A 61 -5.99 -3.85 -5.51
CA TRP A 61 -4.67 -4.41 -5.33
C TRP A 61 -4.67 -5.63 -4.39
N LYS A 62 -5.28 -5.51 -3.20
CA LYS A 62 -5.45 -6.63 -2.25
C LYS A 62 -6.14 -7.82 -2.92
N ASN A 63 -7.23 -7.58 -3.64
CA ASN A 63 -7.98 -8.63 -4.34
C ASN A 63 -7.13 -9.32 -5.41
N ARG A 64 -6.33 -8.56 -6.17
CA ARG A 64 -5.43 -9.11 -7.18
C ARG A 64 -4.36 -10.00 -6.56
N VAL A 65 -3.72 -9.55 -5.48
CA VAL A 65 -2.74 -10.38 -4.77
C VAL A 65 -3.39 -11.65 -4.23
N THR A 66 -4.57 -11.56 -3.63
CA THR A 66 -5.29 -12.74 -3.11
C THR A 66 -5.64 -13.74 -4.23
N ARG A 67 -5.96 -13.27 -5.44
CA ARG A 67 -6.23 -14.14 -6.60
C ARG A 67 -4.99 -14.88 -7.11
N GLU A 68 -3.86 -14.20 -7.15
CA GLU A 68 -2.59 -14.77 -7.61
C GLU A 68 -1.91 -15.62 -6.51
N TRP A 69 -2.37 -15.51 -5.27
CA TRP A 69 -1.80 -16.22 -4.15
C TRP A 69 -1.97 -17.74 -4.28
N THR A 70 -0.85 -18.45 -4.37
CA THR A 70 -0.83 -19.90 -4.62
C THR A 70 -1.42 -20.70 -3.45
N ASN A 71 -1.27 -20.23 -2.21
CA ASN A 71 -1.68 -20.98 -1.02
C ASN A 71 -3.02 -20.50 -0.47
N ARG A 72 -4.13 -21.06 -1.00
CA ARG A 72 -5.50 -20.73 -0.59
C ARG A 72 -5.83 -21.09 0.87
N SER A 73 -5.00 -21.84 1.58
CA SER A 73 -5.18 -22.05 3.02
C SER A 73 -4.90 -20.77 3.85
N GLN A 74 -4.28 -19.76 3.25
CA GLN A 74 -3.84 -18.53 3.90
C GLN A 74 -4.55 -17.28 3.34
N ILE A 75 -5.78 -17.40 2.83
CA ILE A 75 -6.53 -16.31 2.14
C ILE A 75 -6.64 -15.03 2.99
N SER A 76 -6.65 -15.12 4.32
CA SER A 76 -6.63 -13.96 5.23
C SER A 76 -5.23 -13.35 5.39
N ILE A 77 -4.58 -13.03 4.27
CA ILE A 77 -3.24 -12.41 4.22
C ILE A 77 -3.31 -10.94 4.71
N TRP A 78 -4.45 -10.29 4.50
CA TRP A 78 -4.63 -8.87 4.72
C TRP A 78 -5.45 -8.59 5.98
N GLN A 79 -4.96 -7.68 6.82
CA GLN A 79 -5.84 -7.03 7.80
C GLN A 79 -6.89 -6.16 7.07
N ARG A 80 -8.10 -6.13 7.66
CA ARG A 80 -9.23 -5.32 7.19
C ARG A 80 -8.90 -3.83 7.20
N GLU A 81 -8.23 -3.40 8.27
CA GLU A 81 -7.81 -2.02 8.46
C GLU A 81 -6.53 -1.71 7.67
N PHE A 82 -6.40 -0.48 7.21
CA PHE A 82 -5.16 0.06 6.66
C PHE A 82 -4.98 1.48 7.18
N TRP A 83 -3.73 1.86 7.41
CA TRP A 83 -3.39 3.22 7.80
C TRP A 83 -2.87 3.98 6.58
N ALA A 84 -3.42 5.16 6.33
CA ALA A 84 -2.97 6.06 5.28
C ALA A 84 -2.83 7.46 5.89
N ALA A 85 -1.61 7.99 5.88
CA ALA A 85 -1.36 9.38 6.19
C ALA A 85 -0.92 10.12 4.92
N SER A 86 -1.54 11.27 4.66
CA SER A 86 -1.06 12.20 3.67
C SER A 86 0.08 13.02 4.25
N CYS A 87 1.25 13.02 3.62
CA CYS A 87 2.30 13.97 3.95
C CYS A 87 1.94 15.32 3.30
N THR A 88 1.15 16.14 3.99
CA THR A 88 0.97 17.54 3.58
C THR A 88 2.22 18.29 3.98
N ALA A 89 2.96 18.85 3.02
CA ALA A 89 4.07 19.74 3.35
C ALA A 89 3.53 20.90 4.20
N PRO A 90 4.20 21.30 5.30
CA PRO A 90 3.78 22.44 6.08
C PRO A 90 3.78 23.67 5.18
N ASN A 91 2.62 24.33 5.12
CA ASN A 91 2.40 25.53 4.34
C ASN A 91 3.45 26.56 4.79
N ARG A 92 4.41 26.90 3.92
CA ARG A 92 5.44 27.90 4.19
C ARG A 92 4.74 29.26 4.27
N THR A 93 4.31 29.63 5.47
CA THR A 93 3.75 30.96 5.75
C THR A 93 4.76 31.99 5.28
N LYS A 94 4.39 32.76 4.25
CA LYS A 94 5.13 33.97 3.88
C LYS A 94 5.12 34.87 5.12
N ARG A 95 6.30 35.14 5.69
CA ARG A 95 6.47 36.23 6.66
C ARG A 95 6.02 37.52 5.95
N ASN A 96 4.90 38.08 6.39
CA ASN A 96 4.51 39.43 6.03
C ASN A 96 5.58 40.39 6.56
N GLY A 97 6.36 40.98 5.66
CA GLY A 97 7.12 42.19 5.93
C GLY A 97 6.18 43.37 5.72
N THR A 98 5.57 43.85 6.79
CA THR A 98 4.95 45.18 6.85
C THR A 98 6.08 46.20 7.00
N MET A 99 6.14 47.16 6.08
CA MET A 99 6.90 48.40 6.19
C MET A 99 5.90 49.53 6.49
#